data_AF-A0A9K3I9H1-F1
#
_entry.id   AF-A0A9K3I9H1-F1
#
_cell.length_a   1.000
_cell.length_b   1.000
_cell.length_c   1.000
_cell.angle_alpha   90.00
_cell.angle_beta   90.00
_cell.angle_gamma   90.00
#
_symmetry.space_group_name_H-M   'P 1'
#
loop_
_entity.id
_entity.type
_entity.pdbx_description
1 polymer ?
#
loop_
_entity_poly.entity_id
_entity_poly.type
_entity_poly.pdbx_seq_one_letter_code
_entity_poly.pdbx_strand_id
1 'polypeptide(L)'
;MIVKISINPFESRINSYGSRTVTRDFTYIDDIVKGWLGALDTAEKNTGSGRKKRGPAQLRVFNLGNTPPVPVLDLVGILERLLKVKAKRMVMKLPRNGDVLFTHSNISLVRREFGYRPKLMI
;
A
#
# COMPACT_ATOMS: atom_id res chain seq x y z
N MET A 1 -6.60 9.90 3.27
CA MET A 1 -6.94 9.17 4.52
C MET A 1 -6.08 9.66 5.67
N ILE A 2 -6.66 10.36 6.66
CA ILE A 2 -5.94 10.75 7.88
C ILE A 2 -6.60 10.07 9.07
N VAL A 3 -6.07 8.91 9.48
CA VAL A 3 -6.17 8.53 10.89
C VAL A 3 -5.11 9.38 11.58
N LYS A 4 -5.50 10.50 12.20
CA LYS A 4 -4.55 11.27 13.03
C LYS A 4 -4.32 10.46 14.30
N ILE A 5 -3.25 9.67 14.29
CA ILE A 5 -2.68 9.10 15.50
C ILE A 5 -1.73 10.16 16.03
N SER A 6 -2.21 10.96 17.00
CA SER A 6 -1.40 11.96 17.68
C SER A 6 -0.93 11.41 19.01
N ILE A 7 0.33 11.67 19.37
CA ILE A 7 0.94 11.27 20.65
C ILE A 7 0.75 12.40 21.72
N ASN A 8 -0.15 13.36 21.50
CA ASN A 8 -0.40 14.52 22.39
C ASN A 8 -1.88 14.65 22.85
N PRO A 9 -2.18 15.36 23.97
CA PRO A 9 -3.17 14.91 24.96
C PRO A 9 -4.65 15.29 24.74
N PHE A 10 -5.16 15.52 23.54
CA PHE A 10 -6.58 15.94 23.38
C PHE A 10 -7.55 14.80 23.00
N GLU A 11 -8.51 14.51 23.88
CA GLU A 11 -9.57 13.48 23.73
C GLU A 11 -10.73 14.07 22.93
N SER A 12 -11.16 13.39 21.87
CA SER A 12 -12.55 13.46 21.43
C SER A 12 -13.03 12.05 21.11
N ARG A 13 -13.97 11.57 21.94
CA ARG A 13 -14.66 10.29 21.77
C ARG A 13 -15.75 10.49 20.72
N ILE A 14 -15.72 9.69 19.66
CA ILE A 14 -16.90 9.42 18.86
C ILE A 14 -16.98 7.90 18.66
N ASN A 15 -18.02 7.31 19.24
CA ASN A 15 -18.47 5.94 18.96
C ASN A 15 -19.11 5.93 17.57
N SER A 16 -18.59 5.13 16.65
CA SER A 16 -19.33 4.75 15.44
C SER A 16 -19.28 3.23 15.26
N TYR A 17 -20.27 2.57 15.87
CA TYR A 17 -20.67 1.21 15.54
C TYR A 17 -21.39 1.26 14.18
N GLY A 18 -20.73 0.80 13.11
CA GLY A 18 -21.27 0.86 11.74
C GLY A 18 -20.35 0.23 10.69
N SER A 19 -20.23 -1.10 10.72
CA SER A 19 -19.91 -2.11 9.67
C SER A 19 -19.11 -1.81 8.39
N ARG A 20 -18.35 -0.71 8.24
CA ARG A 20 -17.41 -0.53 7.12
C ARG A 20 -16.06 -0.02 7.60
N THR A 21 -15.25 -0.94 8.12
CA THR A 21 -13.85 -0.68 8.46
C THR A 21 -13.03 -0.44 7.20
N VAL A 22 -12.21 0.62 7.23
CA VAL A 22 -11.26 0.90 6.14
C VAL A 22 -10.21 -0.20 6.12
N THR A 23 -10.01 -0.80 4.94
CA THR A 23 -9.04 -1.87 4.69
C THR A 23 -8.04 -1.44 3.65
N ARG A 24 -6.78 -1.87 3.82
CA ARG A 24 -5.68 -1.52 2.94
C ARG A 24 -4.84 -2.74 2.60
N ASP A 25 -4.45 -2.81 1.35
CA ASP A 25 -3.38 -3.67 0.86
C ASP A 25 -2.03 -3.08 1.32
N PHE A 26 -1.54 -3.54 2.48
CA PHE A 26 -0.25 -3.11 3.02
C PHE A 26 0.87 -3.97 2.46
N THR A 27 1.80 -3.34 1.72
CA THR A 27 2.97 -4.02 1.17
C THR A 27 4.23 -3.60 1.89
N TYR A 28 5.03 -4.57 2.35
CA TYR A 28 6.31 -4.29 2.98
C TYR A 28 7.33 -3.78 1.96
N ILE A 29 8.25 -2.92 2.40
CA ILE A 29 9.17 -2.22 1.50
C ILE A 29 10.07 -3.17 0.71
N ASP A 30 10.55 -4.26 1.33
CA ASP A 30 11.40 -5.24 0.63
C ASP A 30 10.68 -5.92 -0.52
N ASP A 31 9.36 -6.10 -0.42
CA ASP A 31 8.58 -6.65 -1.51
C ASP A 31 8.44 -5.62 -2.63
N ILE A 32 8.19 -4.34 -2.32
CA ILE A 32 8.23 -3.26 -3.33
C ILE A 32 9.58 -3.21 -4.07
N VAL A 33 10.70 -3.32 -3.35
CA VAL A 33 12.05 -3.33 -3.95
C VAL A 33 12.23 -4.50 -4.92
N LYS A 34 11.81 -5.72 -4.55
CA LYS A 34 11.83 -6.88 -5.45
C LYS A 34 10.98 -6.66 -6.70
N GLY A 35 9.80 -6.08 -6.54
CA GLY A 35 8.92 -5.76 -7.66
C GLY A 35 9.55 -4.75 -8.63
N TRP A 36 10.24 -3.75 -8.10
CA TRP A 36 10.97 -2.76 -8.89
C TRP A 36 12.15 -3.38 -9.65
N LEU A 37 12.97 -4.19 -8.98
CA LEU A 37 14.07 -4.92 -9.62
C LEU A 37 13.57 -5.83 -10.74
N GLY A 38 12.51 -6.61 -10.50
CA GLY A 38 11.92 -7.47 -11.55
C GLY A 38 11.41 -6.70 -12.76
N ALA A 39 10.86 -5.49 -12.56
CA ALA A 39 10.46 -4.63 -13.68
C ALA A 39 11.68 -4.15 -14.49
N LEU A 40 12.79 -3.82 -13.82
CA LEU A 40 14.05 -3.41 -14.48
C LEU A 40 14.70 -4.58 -15.22
N ASP A 41 14.79 -5.75 -14.58
CA ASP A 41 15.43 -6.95 -15.14
C ASP A 41 14.71 -7.48 -16.39
N THR A 42 13.42 -7.18 -16.53
CA THR A 42 12.58 -7.53 -17.69
C THR A 42 12.37 -6.38 -18.67
N ALA A 43 13.01 -5.23 -18.46
CA ALA A 43 12.89 -4.10 -19.37
C ALA A 43 13.60 -4.36 -20.70
N GLU A 44 12.98 -3.91 -21.79
CA GLU A 44 13.65 -3.92 -23.09
C GLU A 44 14.80 -2.92 -23.14
N LYS A 45 15.76 -3.17 -24.04
CA LYS A 45 16.85 -2.21 -24.31
C LYS A 45 16.26 -0.88 -24.77
N ASN A 46 16.96 0.20 -24.42
CA ASN A 46 16.58 1.52 -24.89
C ASN A 46 16.55 1.59 -26.43
N THR A 47 15.55 2.28 -26.97
CA THR A 47 15.39 2.44 -28.41
C THR A 47 16.14 3.65 -28.95
N GLY A 48 17.24 4.05 -28.30
CA GLY A 48 18.00 5.25 -28.66
C GLY A 48 19.36 5.32 -27.98
N SER A 49 20.16 6.32 -28.34
CA SER A 49 21.46 6.59 -27.71
C SER A 49 21.67 8.10 -27.50
N GLY A 50 22.16 8.47 -26.31
CA GLY A 50 22.30 9.88 -25.91
C GLY A 50 20.98 10.65 -26.05
N ARG A 51 20.98 11.71 -26.86
CA ARG A 51 19.78 12.54 -27.13
C ARG A 51 18.97 12.11 -28.37
N LYS A 52 19.34 11.01 -29.05
CA LYS A 52 18.67 10.55 -30.29
C LYS A 52 17.76 9.35 -30.03
N LYS A 53 16.44 9.54 -30.19
CA LYS A 53 15.41 8.50 -30.14
C LYS A 53 15.29 7.81 -31.51
N ARG A 54 15.32 6.48 -31.56
CA ARG A 54 15.20 5.67 -32.80
C ARG A 54 13.89 4.88 -32.88
N GLY A 55 13.05 4.91 -31.85
CA GLY A 55 11.75 4.24 -31.83
C GLY A 55 10.95 4.54 -30.55
N PRO A 56 9.73 3.99 -30.40
CA PRO A 56 8.99 4.07 -29.14
C PRO A 56 9.76 3.37 -28.01
N ALA A 57 9.60 3.84 -26.78
CA ALA A 57 10.14 3.15 -25.60
C ALA A 57 9.09 2.19 -25.05
N GLN A 58 9.53 1.11 -24.42
CA GLN A 58 8.64 0.20 -23.72
C GLN A 58 7.88 0.96 -22.61
N LEU A 59 6.56 0.77 -22.55
CA LEU A 59 5.71 1.28 -21.48
C LEU A 59 4.92 0.11 -20.90
N ARG A 60 5.09 -0.14 -19.60
CA ARG A 60 4.37 -1.16 -18.85
C ARG A 60 3.86 -0.55 -17.56
N VAL A 61 2.65 -0.94 -17.16
CA VAL A 61 2.03 -0.52 -15.89
C VAL A 61 1.82 -1.77 -15.03
N PHE A 62 2.39 -1.73 -13.84
CA PHE A 62 2.37 -2.85 -12.91
C PHE A 62 1.75 -2.41 -11.58
N ASN A 63 0.79 -3.18 -11.09
CA ASN A 63 0.37 -3.07 -9.69
C ASN A 63 1.31 -3.92 -8.83
N LEU A 64 1.88 -3.32 -7.80
CA LEU A 64 2.58 -4.02 -6.72
C LEU A 64 1.71 -3.97 -5.47
N GLY A 65 1.69 -5.08 -4.73
CA GLY A 65 0.76 -5.28 -3.62
C GLY A 65 1.09 -6.54 -2.83
N ASN A 66 0.43 -6.69 -1.68
CA ASN A 66 0.46 -7.83 -0.79
C ASN A 66 -0.98 -8.17 -0.39
N THR A 67 -1.58 -9.05 -1.17
CA THR A 67 -2.99 -9.40 -1.14
C THR A 67 -3.22 -10.48 -0.07
N PRO A 68 -3.50 -10.10 1.19
CA PRO A 68 -4.88 -9.77 1.56
C PRO A 68 -5.01 -8.40 2.25
N PRO A 69 -6.05 -7.60 1.94
CA PRO A 69 -6.29 -6.32 2.59
C PRO A 69 -6.55 -6.48 4.09
N VAL A 70 -5.87 -5.66 4.89
CA VAL A 70 -5.95 -5.69 6.36
C VAL A 70 -6.70 -4.46 6.86
N PRO A 71 -7.61 -4.59 7.84
CA PRO A 71 -8.22 -3.44 8.50
C PRO A 71 -7.17 -2.54 9.16
N VAL A 72 -7.32 -1.23 8.98
CA VAL A 72 -6.37 -0.26 9.55
C VAL A 72 -6.32 -0.35 11.09
N LEU A 73 -7.45 -0.69 11.72
CA LEU A 73 -7.52 -0.86 13.17
C LEU A 73 -6.74 -2.09 13.67
N ASP A 74 -6.59 -3.13 12.84
CA ASP A 74 -5.81 -4.32 13.19
C ASP A 74 -4.32 -3.97 13.20
N LEU A 75 -3.85 -3.22 12.21
CA LEU A 75 -2.49 -2.67 12.21
C LEU A 75 -2.22 -1.80 13.45
N VAL A 76 -3.16 -0.91 13.82
CA VAL A 76 -3.04 -0.13 15.06
C VAL A 76 -2.95 -1.04 16.28
N GLY A 77 -3.77 -2.09 16.35
CA GLY A 77 -3.72 -3.08 17.44
C GLY A 77 -2.38 -3.81 17.54
N ILE A 78 -1.77 -4.17 16.40
CA ILE A 78 -0.43 -4.76 16.34
C ILE A 78 0.60 -3.77 16.91
N LEU A 79 0.55 -2.51 16.49
CA LEU A 79 1.46 -1.47 16.98
C LEU A 79 1.31 -1.22 18.49
N GLU A 80 0.08 -1.14 19.01
CA GLU A 80 -0.16 -0.98 20.45
C GLU A 80 0.45 -2.13 21.26
N ARG A 81 0.35 -3.37 20.77
CA ARG A 81 0.91 -4.56 21.43
C ARG A 81 2.44 -4.54 21.42
N LEU A 82 3.05 -4.19 20.28
CA LEU A 82 4.50 -4.16 20.14
C LEU A 82 5.13 -3.01 20.94
N LEU A 83 4.48 -1.85 20.95
CA LEU A 83 4.96 -0.65 21.64
C LEU A 83 4.54 -0.58 23.11
N LYS A 84 3.61 -1.44 23.56
CA LYS A 84 3.03 -1.45 24.91
C LYS A 84 2.37 -0.13 25.32
N VAL A 85 1.90 0.64 24.35
CA VAL A 85 1.21 1.92 24.56
C VAL A 85 -0.12 1.89 23.83
N LYS A 86 -1.19 2.37 24.47
CA LYS A 86 -2.50 2.49 23.84
C LYS A 86 -2.58 3.73 22.96
N ALA A 87 -3.03 3.56 21.73
CA ALA A 87 -3.23 4.67 20.82
C ALA A 87 -4.48 5.44 21.24
N LYS A 88 -4.36 6.76 21.31
CA LYS A 88 -5.49 7.66 21.43
C LYS A 88 -6.14 7.83 20.06
N ARG A 89 -7.37 7.35 19.91
CA ARG A 89 -8.04 7.24 18.60
C ARG A 89 -9.03 8.39 18.41
N MET A 90 -8.91 9.10 17.30
CA MET A 90 -9.92 10.03 16.81
C MET A 90 -10.44 9.52 15.46
N VAL A 91 -11.64 8.95 15.44
CA VAL A 91 -12.25 8.42 14.21
C VAL A 91 -12.96 9.57 13.49
N MET A 92 -12.55 9.82 12.25
CA MET A 92 -13.17 10.83 11.38
C MET A 92 -13.94 10.16 10.25
N LYS A 93 -15.00 10.81 9.75
CA LYS A 93 -15.68 10.36 8.52
C LYS A 93 -14.70 10.38 7.36
N LEU A 94 -14.76 9.37 6.48
CA LEU A 94 -13.97 9.39 5.26
C LEU A 94 -14.31 10.65 4.45
N PRO A 95 -13.30 11.44 4.04
CA PRO A 95 -13.50 12.54 3.12
C PRO A 95 -14.22 12.06 1.87
N ARG A 96 -15.17 12.86 1.36
CA ARG A 96 -15.90 12.53 0.12
C ARG A 96 -15.03 12.62 -1.13
N ASN A 97 -13.83 13.20 -1.03
CA ASN A 97 -12.91 13.39 -2.15
C ASN A 97 -11.80 12.33 -2.12
N GLY A 98 -11.95 11.30 -2.96
CA GLY A 98 -10.84 10.42 -3.37
C GLY A 98 -10.38 9.36 -2.37
N ASP A 99 -10.93 9.31 -1.16
CA ASP A 99 -10.65 8.21 -0.22
C ASP A 99 -11.59 7.02 -0.45
N VAL A 100 -11.02 5.83 -0.61
CA VAL A 100 -11.76 4.57 -0.81
C VAL A 100 -11.79 3.71 0.45
N LEU A 101 -12.85 2.92 0.60
CA LEU A 101 -13.03 2.00 1.74
C LEU A 101 -12.09 0.79 1.69
N PHE A 102 -11.77 0.34 0.49
CA PHE A 102 -11.04 -0.89 0.22
C PHE A 102 -10.04 -0.65 -0.91
N THR A 103 -8.80 -1.08 -0.71
CA THR A 103 -7.79 -1.13 -1.79
C THR A 103 -7.27 -2.55 -1.92
N HIS A 104 -7.03 -2.97 -3.16
CA HIS A 104 -6.50 -4.28 -3.48
C HIS A 104 -5.77 -4.24 -4.82
N SER A 105 -4.55 -4.75 -4.84
CA SER A 105 -3.73 -4.82 -6.05
C SER A 105 -3.95 -6.13 -6.82
N ASN A 106 -4.28 -6.05 -8.10
CA ASN A 106 -4.19 -7.23 -8.98
C ASN A 106 -2.73 -7.44 -9.41
N ILE A 107 -2.06 -8.42 -8.78
CA ILE A 107 -0.64 -8.75 -9.02
C ILE A 107 -0.42 -9.89 -10.01
N SER A 108 -1.45 -10.30 -10.77
CA SER A 108 -1.35 -11.42 -11.71
C SER A 108 -0.30 -11.18 -12.81
N LEU A 109 -0.19 -9.93 -13.28
CA LEU A 109 0.77 -9.55 -14.32
C LEU A 109 2.22 -9.69 -13.82
N VAL A 110 2.56 -9.08 -12.70
CA VAL A 110 3.93 -9.12 -12.13
C VAL A 110 4.34 -10.51 -11.66
N ARG A 111 3.37 -11.33 -11.22
CA ARG A 111 3.60 -12.76 -10.93
C ARG A 111 4.02 -13.53 -12.18
N ARG A 112 3.37 -13.25 -13.31
CA ARG A 112 3.66 -13.93 -14.58
C ARG A 112 4.95 -13.43 -15.21
N GLU A 113 5.18 -12.12 -15.22
CA GLU A 113 6.30 -11.49 -15.93
C GLU A 113 7.64 -11.75 -15.25
N PHE A 114 7.71 -11.65 -13.92
CA PHE A 114 9.00 -11.74 -13.19
C PHE A 114 8.87 -12.44 -11.83
N GLY A 115 7.85 -13.30 -11.66
CA GLY A 115 7.77 -14.18 -10.48
C GLY A 115 7.54 -13.46 -9.15
N TYR A 116 7.01 -12.23 -9.17
CA TYR A 116 6.76 -11.43 -7.97
C TYR A 116 5.87 -12.16 -6.95
N ARG A 117 6.42 -12.44 -5.77
CA ARG A 117 5.72 -13.10 -4.66
C ARG A 117 5.99 -12.35 -3.36
N PRO A 118 5.08 -11.47 -2.91
CA PRO A 118 5.23 -10.80 -1.62
C PRO A 118 5.21 -11.86 -0.51
N LYS A 119 6.06 -11.69 0.50
CA LYS A 119 6.28 -12.72 1.53
C LYS A 119 5.87 -12.27 2.92
N LEU A 120 5.92 -10.97 3.22
CA LEU A 120 5.63 -10.51 4.57
C LEU A 120 4.13 -10.23 4.73
N MET A 121 3.49 -10.95 5.64
CA MET A 121 2.11 -10.68 6.06
C MET A 121 2.13 -9.81 7.33
N ILE A 122 1.16 -8.89 7.42
CA ILE A 122 0.92 -8.04 8.59
C ILE A 122 -0.22 -8.63 9.42
#